data_AF-A0A9J6QQZ5-F1
#
_entry.id   AF-A0A9J6QQZ5-F1
#
_cell.length_a   1.000
_cell.length_b   1.000
_cell.length_c   1.000
_cell.angle_alpha   90.00
_cell.angle_beta   90.00
_cell.angle_gamma   90.00
#
_symmetry.space_group_name_H-M   'P 1'
#
loop_
_entity.id
_entity.type
_entity.pdbx_description
1 polymer ?
#
loop_
_entity_poly.entity_id
_entity_poly.type
_entity_poly.pdbx_seq_one_letter_code
_entity_poly.pdbx_strand_id
1 'polypeptide(L)'
;MKNYLCVLTIALMLSLVCFGCAEKKEGNFRLTSDQMKSLVSQLNEMDQYEGYENQFTEVKTINSIKLYGAEKEDTQIKLYMWDVSGSYVKYKDAAYEVAGGCYPLIVTAEAEGMKLRINDIQFPEDSLAYASSIRKMFPNKYAEKILNESIETADKLYRQQNEQIKNYWHVPISKEHFALDGDSGEVLIVRTTEGYDKKGEYYYKKEIVDRGFLKKL
;
A
#
# COMPACT_ATOMS: atom_id res chain seq x y z
N MET A 1 23.65 24.76 -70.01
CA MET A 1 23.38 23.72 -68.99
C MET A 1 23.95 24.15 -67.63
N LYS A 2 23.38 25.18 -66.98
CA LYS A 2 23.88 25.68 -65.69
C LYS A 2 22.76 26.24 -64.78
N ASN A 3 21.50 25.82 -64.93
CA ASN A 3 20.39 26.42 -64.15
C ASN A 3 19.55 25.40 -63.35
N TYR A 4 19.90 24.10 -63.37
CA TYR A 4 19.09 23.06 -62.69
C TYR A 4 19.73 22.50 -61.41
N LEU A 5 20.95 22.92 -61.07
CA LEU A 5 21.70 22.35 -59.94
C LEU A 5 21.44 23.06 -58.60
N CYS A 6 20.93 24.30 -58.60
CA CYS A 6 20.62 25.03 -57.36
C CYS A 6 19.22 24.79 -56.79
N VAL A 7 18.30 24.22 -57.58
CA VAL A 7 16.92 23.98 -57.13
C VAL A 7 16.78 22.64 -56.40
N LEU A 8 17.69 21.68 -56.64
CA LEU A 8 17.61 20.35 -56.03
C LEU A 8 18.12 20.29 -54.58
N THR A 9 18.92 21.25 -54.12
CA THR A 9 19.46 21.26 -52.76
C THR A 9 18.55 21.93 -51.73
N ILE A 10 17.59 22.77 -52.17
CA ILE A 10 16.63 23.43 -51.26
C ILE A 10 15.45 22.51 -50.92
N ALA A 11 15.13 21.52 -51.77
CA ALA A 11 14.05 20.57 -51.53
C ALA A 11 14.40 19.43 -50.55
N LEU A 12 15.68 19.20 -50.25
CA LEU A 12 16.12 18.08 -49.39
C LEU A 12 16.32 18.47 -47.91
N MET A 13 16.27 19.76 -47.57
CA MET A 13 16.38 20.23 -46.18
C MET A 13 15.02 20.42 -45.48
N LEU A 14 13.90 20.18 -46.16
CA LEU A 14 12.55 20.43 -45.62
C LEU A 14 11.83 19.19 -45.05
N SER A 15 12.50 18.04 -44.90
CA SER A 15 11.85 16.77 -44.53
C SER A 15 12.18 16.22 -43.12
N LEU A 16 12.84 16.99 -42.25
CA LEU A 16 13.33 16.48 -40.95
C LEU A 16 12.78 17.18 -39.70
N VAL A 17 11.62 17.84 -39.80
CA VAL A 17 10.87 18.33 -38.62
C VAL A 17 9.49 17.69 -38.56
N CYS A 18 9.46 16.36 -38.50
CA CYS A 18 8.35 15.62 -37.94
C CYS A 18 8.75 15.14 -36.54
N PHE A 19 9.09 16.06 -35.63
CA PHE A 19 8.92 15.79 -34.21
C PHE A 19 7.41 15.74 -33.97
N GLY A 20 6.85 14.55 -34.20
CA GLY A 20 5.58 14.19 -33.60
C GLY A 20 5.77 14.27 -32.10
N CYS A 21 5.39 15.39 -31.50
CA CYS A 21 4.83 15.36 -30.16
C CYS A 21 3.63 14.42 -30.25
N ALA A 22 3.87 13.13 -30.01
CA ALA A 22 2.81 12.23 -29.64
C ALA A 22 2.21 12.87 -28.38
N GLU A 23 1.03 13.49 -28.53
CA GLU A 23 0.22 13.84 -27.38
C GLU A 23 0.06 12.55 -26.56
N LYS A 24 0.70 12.52 -25.39
CA LYS A 24 0.47 11.47 -24.40
C LYS A 24 -1.01 11.50 -24.10
N LYS A 25 -1.74 10.51 -24.62
CA LYS A 25 -3.14 10.32 -24.26
C LYS A 25 -3.16 9.72 -22.85
N GLU A 26 -3.06 10.59 -21.85
CA GLU A 26 -3.42 10.25 -20.48
C GLU A 26 -4.92 9.91 -20.46
N GLY A 27 -5.21 8.61 -20.46
CA GLY A 27 -6.55 8.08 -20.36
C GLY A 27 -6.83 7.57 -18.96
N ASN A 28 -7.99 7.90 -18.40
CA ASN A 28 -8.51 7.19 -17.23
C ASN A 28 -8.60 5.69 -17.56
N PHE A 29 -7.86 4.87 -16.83
CA PHE A 29 -7.85 3.42 -16.97
C PHE A 29 -8.74 2.79 -15.89
N ARG A 30 -9.42 1.70 -16.21
CA ARG A 30 -10.26 0.96 -15.25
C ARG A 30 -9.79 -0.49 -15.17
N LEU A 31 -9.42 -0.90 -13.96
CA LEU A 31 -8.97 -2.26 -13.71
C LEU A 31 -10.16 -3.22 -13.73
N THR A 32 -9.93 -4.43 -14.23
CA THR A 32 -10.87 -5.54 -14.03
C THR A 32 -10.77 -6.07 -12.59
N SER A 33 -11.78 -6.83 -12.16
CA SER A 33 -11.74 -7.47 -10.84
C SER A 33 -10.55 -8.42 -10.68
N ASP A 34 -10.12 -9.09 -11.73
CA ASP A 34 -9.00 -10.03 -11.68
C ASP A 34 -7.65 -9.30 -11.62
N GLN A 35 -7.53 -8.17 -12.32
CA GLN A 35 -6.37 -7.28 -12.18
C GLN A 35 -6.27 -6.73 -10.76
N MET A 36 -7.39 -6.34 -10.16
CA MET A 36 -7.44 -5.87 -8.77
C MET A 36 -7.02 -6.97 -7.78
N LYS A 37 -7.50 -8.20 -7.95
CA LYS A 37 -7.08 -9.35 -7.13
C LYS A 37 -5.59 -9.64 -7.29
N SER A 38 -5.09 -9.62 -8.54
CA SER A 38 -3.68 -9.83 -8.85
C SER A 38 -2.79 -8.77 -8.21
N LEU A 39 -3.24 -7.51 -8.18
CA LEU A 39 -2.55 -6.40 -7.54
C LEU A 39 -2.43 -6.63 -6.03
N VAL A 40 -3.55 -6.91 -5.35
CA VAL A 40 -3.57 -7.13 -3.89
C VAL A 40 -2.73 -8.35 -3.50
N SER A 41 -2.77 -9.43 -4.29
CA SER A 41 -1.91 -10.60 -4.05
C SER A 41 -0.43 -10.24 -4.06
N GLN A 42 0.01 -9.48 -5.07
CA GLN A 42 1.40 -9.04 -5.17
C GLN A 42 1.78 -8.09 -4.03
N LEU A 43 0.92 -7.16 -3.63
CA LEU A 43 1.19 -6.30 -2.48
C LEU A 43 1.37 -7.11 -1.19
N ASN A 44 0.56 -8.15 -0.97
CA ASN A 44 0.73 -9.07 0.18
C ASN A 44 2.06 -9.83 0.13
N GLU A 45 2.53 -10.18 -1.05
CA GLU A 45 3.79 -10.90 -1.26
C GLU A 45 5.02 -9.98 -1.14
N MET A 46 4.87 -8.69 -1.49
CA MET A 46 5.94 -7.69 -1.41
C MET A 46 6.10 -7.12 0.00
N ASP A 47 5.01 -6.96 0.75
CA ASP A 47 5.01 -6.47 2.15
C ASP A 47 5.26 -7.62 3.15
N GLN A 48 6.17 -8.54 2.81
CA GLN A 48 6.50 -9.65 3.69
C GLN A 48 7.19 -9.13 4.95
N TYR A 49 6.60 -9.45 6.09
CA TYR A 49 7.15 -9.13 7.38
C TYR A 49 8.42 -9.93 7.66
N GLU A 50 9.51 -9.26 8.05
CA GLU A 50 10.80 -9.90 8.37
C GLU A 50 11.10 -9.93 9.89
N GLY A 51 10.07 -9.89 10.75
CA GLY A 51 10.27 -10.02 12.20
C GLY A 51 10.58 -11.44 12.67
N TYR A 52 11.03 -11.54 13.92
CA TYR A 52 11.45 -12.80 14.53
C TYR A 52 10.29 -13.76 14.79
N GLU A 53 9.04 -13.27 14.79
CA GLU A 53 7.80 -14.03 14.88
C GLU A 53 7.75 -15.15 13.83
N ASN A 54 8.28 -14.93 12.62
CA ASN A 54 8.36 -15.95 11.57
C ASN A 54 9.18 -17.18 11.97
N GLN A 55 10.05 -17.07 12.98
CA GLN A 55 10.79 -18.20 13.51
C GLN A 55 9.93 -19.07 14.44
N PHE A 56 8.80 -18.56 14.94
CA PHE A 56 8.00 -19.18 15.99
C PHE A 56 6.55 -19.49 15.56
N THR A 57 6.02 -18.76 14.58
CA THR A 57 4.64 -18.90 14.13
C THR A 57 4.48 -18.39 12.70
N GLU A 58 3.39 -18.79 12.06
CA GLU A 58 3.00 -18.25 10.76
C GLU A 58 2.66 -16.76 10.89
N VAL A 59 3.31 -15.93 10.07
CA VAL A 59 2.92 -14.53 9.89
C VAL A 59 2.14 -14.38 8.59
N LYS A 60 1.01 -13.66 8.67
CA LYS A 60 0.15 -13.39 7.52
C LYS A 60 0.06 -11.88 7.27
N THR A 61 0.63 -11.42 6.15
CA THR A 61 0.45 -10.06 5.65
C THR A 61 -0.83 -9.94 4.81
N ILE A 62 -1.62 -8.89 5.07
CA ILE A 62 -2.83 -8.54 4.33
C ILE A 62 -2.88 -7.04 4.04
N ASN A 63 -3.06 -6.69 2.78
CA ASN A 63 -3.30 -5.36 2.28
C ASN A 63 -4.78 -5.19 1.92
N SER A 64 -5.36 -4.05 2.28
CA SER A 64 -6.70 -3.62 1.88
C SER A 64 -6.63 -2.23 1.28
N ILE A 65 -7.03 -2.11 0.02
CA ILE A 65 -6.78 -0.90 -0.76
C ILE A 65 -8.06 -0.17 -1.19
N LYS A 66 -7.96 1.15 -1.28
CA LYS A 66 -8.91 2.03 -1.99
C LYS A 66 -8.23 2.63 -3.21
N LEU A 67 -8.70 2.29 -4.40
CA LEU A 67 -8.23 2.91 -5.65
C LEU A 67 -8.97 4.23 -5.91
N TYR A 68 -8.25 5.35 -6.00
CA TYR A 68 -8.82 6.65 -6.39
C TYR A 68 -8.90 6.82 -7.91
N GLY A 69 -7.94 6.23 -8.62
CA GLY A 69 -7.89 6.27 -10.06
C GLY A 69 -6.71 5.50 -10.61
N ALA A 70 -6.76 5.25 -11.91
CA ALA A 70 -5.65 4.72 -12.67
C ALA A 70 -5.50 5.52 -13.96
N GLU A 71 -4.25 5.76 -14.34
CA GLU A 71 -3.90 6.45 -15.58
C GLU A 71 -2.95 5.55 -16.36
N LYS A 72 -3.23 5.39 -17.65
CA LYS A 72 -2.39 4.60 -18.54
C LYS A 72 -1.61 5.50 -19.48
N GLU A 73 -0.32 5.26 -19.56
CA GLU A 73 0.61 5.92 -20.45
C GLU A 73 1.45 4.82 -21.14
N ASP A 74 1.26 4.65 -22.45
CA ASP A 74 1.84 3.55 -23.23
C ASP A 74 1.55 2.15 -22.64
N THR A 75 2.58 1.45 -22.14
CA THR A 75 2.43 0.14 -21.47
C THR A 75 2.20 0.27 -19.97
N GLN A 76 2.56 1.42 -19.38
CA GLN A 76 2.54 1.63 -17.95
C GLN A 76 1.18 2.11 -17.45
N ILE A 77 0.80 1.61 -16.29
CA ILE A 77 -0.42 1.99 -15.58
C ILE A 77 0.02 2.51 -14.22
N LYS A 78 -0.25 3.79 -13.95
CA LYS A 78 -0.10 4.39 -12.63
C LYS A 78 -1.40 4.25 -11.87
N LEU A 79 -1.32 3.67 -10.69
CA LEU A 79 -2.46 3.44 -9.79
C LEU A 79 -2.30 4.32 -8.57
N TYR A 80 -3.28 5.18 -8.33
CA TYR A 80 -3.30 6.09 -7.19
C TYR A 80 -4.21 5.50 -6.12
N MET A 81 -3.66 5.05 -5.01
CA MET A 81 -4.42 4.30 -4.01
C MET A 81 -4.10 4.72 -2.57
N TRP A 82 -5.02 4.37 -1.67
CA TRP A 82 -4.78 4.30 -0.23
C TRP A 82 -4.64 2.83 0.13
N ASP A 83 -3.61 2.48 0.87
CA ASP A 83 -3.37 1.13 1.35
C ASP A 83 -3.40 1.10 2.87
N VAL A 84 -3.99 0.02 3.39
CA VAL A 84 -3.88 -0.38 4.78
C VAL A 84 -3.29 -1.77 4.77
N SER A 85 -2.04 -1.86 5.24
CA SER A 85 -1.30 -3.10 5.37
C SER A 85 -1.25 -3.55 6.83
N GLY A 86 -1.19 -4.85 7.04
CA GLY A 86 -1.17 -5.45 8.37
C GLY A 86 -0.57 -6.83 8.31
N SER A 87 0.40 -7.08 9.18
CA SER A 87 1.05 -8.37 9.41
C SER A 87 0.56 -8.91 10.72
N TYR A 88 0.01 -10.11 10.68
CA TYR A 88 -0.66 -10.73 11.82
C TYR A 88 0.01 -12.03 12.20
N VAL A 89 -0.08 -12.38 13.47
CA VAL A 89 0.20 -13.73 13.98
C VAL A 89 -1.05 -14.30 14.62
N LYS A 90 -1.22 -15.62 14.54
CA LYS A 90 -2.22 -16.32 15.35
C LYS A 90 -1.61 -16.77 16.66
N TYR A 91 -2.26 -16.44 17.77
CA TYR A 91 -1.93 -16.99 19.08
C TYR A 91 -3.21 -17.41 19.80
N LYS A 92 -3.30 -18.70 20.13
CA LYS A 92 -4.50 -19.33 20.69
C LYS A 92 -5.73 -19.08 19.81
N ASP A 93 -6.74 -18.39 20.33
CA ASP A 93 -8.04 -18.14 19.73
C ASP A 93 -8.19 -16.73 19.15
N ALA A 94 -7.10 -15.98 18.99
CA ALA A 94 -7.10 -14.65 18.37
C ALA A 94 -5.92 -14.44 17.41
N ALA A 95 -6.09 -13.49 16.50
CA ALA A 95 -5.02 -12.92 15.69
C ALA A 95 -4.56 -11.58 16.28
N TYR A 96 -3.28 -11.28 16.15
CA TYR A 96 -2.66 -10.08 16.69
C TYR A 96 -1.84 -9.40 15.61
N GLU A 97 -2.02 -8.09 15.45
CA GLU A 97 -1.20 -7.28 14.55
C GLU A 97 0.18 -7.07 15.17
N VAL A 98 1.24 -7.40 14.42
CA VAL A 98 2.64 -7.26 14.83
C VAL A 98 3.37 -6.18 14.04
N ALA A 99 2.85 -5.84 12.87
CA ALA A 99 3.27 -4.68 12.07
C ALA A 99 2.13 -4.28 11.13
N GLY A 100 2.20 -3.08 10.59
CA GLY A 100 1.23 -2.60 9.62
C GLY A 100 1.42 -1.12 9.35
N GLY A 101 0.58 -0.60 8.46
CA GLY A 101 0.52 0.83 8.24
C GLY A 101 -0.63 1.24 7.33
N CYS A 102 -0.73 2.55 7.13
CA CYS A 102 -1.90 3.17 6.53
C CYS A 102 -1.43 4.43 5.79
N TYR A 103 -1.29 4.33 4.47
CA TYR A 103 -0.68 5.38 3.67
C TYR A 103 -1.22 5.42 2.23
N PRO A 104 -1.27 6.60 1.61
CA PRO A 104 -1.43 6.70 0.17
C PRO A 104 -0.14 6.27 -0.53
N LEU A 105 -0.27 5.65 -1.70
CA LEU A 105 0.87 5.25 -2.51
C LEU A 105 0.53 5.25 -4.00
N ILE A 106 1.58 5.29 -4.82
CA ILE A 106 1.49 5.11 -6.27
C ILE A 106 2.10 3.78 -6.64
N VAL A 107 1.32 2.91 -7.28
CA VAL A 107 1.85 1.69 -7.91
C VAL A 107 1.99 1.93 -9.40
N THR A 108 3.18 1.70 -9.94
CA THR A 108 3.39 1.60 -11.38
C THR A 108 3.38 0.13 -11.77
N ALA A 109 2.50 -0.24 -12.69
CA ALA A 109 2.32 -1.62 -13.12
C ALA A 109 2.15 -1.72 -14.64
N GLU A 110 2.29 -2.94 -15.17
CA GLU A 110 1.94 -3.28 -16.55
C GLU A 110 0.85 -4.35 -16.60
N ALA A 111 -0.01 -4.30 -17.61
CA ALA A 111 -1.04 -5.31 -17.80
C ALA A 111 -0.50 -6.52 -18.57
N GLU A 112 -0.63 -7.70 -17.98
CA GLU A 112 -0.32 -8.99 -18.59
C GLU A 112 -1.63 -9.80 -18.71
N GLY A 113 -2.44 -9.43 -19.70
CA GLY A 113 -3.79 -10.00 -19.87
C GLY A 113 -4.70 -9.67 -18.69
N MET A 114 -5.08 -10.70 -17.91
CA MET A 114 -5.95 -10.57 -16.73
C MET A 114 -5.19 -10.22 -15.45
N LYS A 115 -3.85 -10.17 -15.50
CA LYS A 115 -3.00 -9.85 -14.35
C LYS A 115 -2.36 -8.48 -14.53
N LEU A 116 -1.90 -7.93 -13.41
CA LEU A 116 -0.96 -6.82 -13.38
C LEU A 116 0.39 -7.34 -12.94
N ARG A 117 1.48 -6.71 -13.39
CA ARG A 117 2.82 -6.88 -12.84
C ARG A 117 3.25 -5.56 -12.22
N ILE A 118 3.51 -5.54 -10.92
CA ILE A 118 4.03 -4.36 -10.22
C ILE A 118 5.50 -4.16 -10.64
N ASN A 119 5.83 -2.94 -11.06
CA ASN A 119 7.18 -2.54 -11.44
C ASN A 119 7.82 -1.59 -10.41
N ASP A 120 7.02 -0.74 -9.77
CA ASP A 120 7.49 0.26 -8.80
C ASP A 120 6.38 0.64 -7.80
N ILE A 121 6.78 1.03 -6.60
CA ILE A 121 5.89 1.56 -5.55
C ILE A 121 6.54 2.82 -4.97
N GLN A 122 5.78 3.92 -4.97
CA GLN A 122 6.22 5.19 -4.39
C GLN A 122 5.36 5.57 -3.21
N PHE A 123 6.02 5.87 -2.09
CA PHE A 123 5.42 6.34 -0.85
C PHE A 123 5.65 7.85 -0.68
N PRO A 124 4.72 8.57 -0.03
CA PRO A 124 4.95 9.96 0.36
C PRO A 124 6.10 10.03 1.38
N GLU A 125 6.81 11.15 1.37
CA GLU A 125 7.74 11.51 2.45
C GLU A 125 7.01 11.63 3.79
N ASP A 126 7.71 11.41 4.89
CA ASP A 126 7.15 11.46 6.24
C ASP A 126 7.07 12.88 6.84
N SER A 127 6.37 12.97 7.97
CA SER A 127 6.38 14.14 8.87
C SER A 127 5.96 15.44 8.16
N LEU A 128 6.74 16.51 8.31
CA LEU A 128 6.42 17.84 7.78
C LEU A 128 6.32 17.88 6.25
N ALA A 129 6.93 16.91 5.55
CA ALA A 129 6.90 16.85 4.10
C ALA A 129 5.67 16.11 3.55
N TYR A 130 4.95 15.33 4.37
CA TYR A 130 3.86 14.42 3.95
C TYR A 130 2.80 15.06 3.05
N ALA A 131 2.22 16.18 3.47
CA ALA A 131 1.19 16.82 2.65
C ALA A 131 1.74 17.39 1.34
N SER A 132 3.01 17.80 1.32
CA SER A 132 3.66 18.36 0.14
C SER A 132 4.12 17.29 -0.84
N SER A 133 4.57 16.13 -0.36
CA SER A 133 4.98 15.00 -1.18
C SER A 133 3.77 14.40 -1.90
N ILE A 134 2.62 14.27 -1.23
CA ILE A 134 1.35 13.85 -1.85
C ILE A 134 0.96 14.78 -3.01
N ARG A 135 1.03 16.11 -2.84
CA ARG A 135 0.68 17.05 -3.93
C ARG A 135 1.64 17.01 -5.10
N LYS A 136 2.90 16.63 -4.88
CA LYS A 136 3.90 16.47 -5.96
C LYS A 136 3.73 15.14 -6.69
N MET A 137 3.40 14.09 -5.96
CA MET A 137 3.32 12.72 -6.48
C MET A 137 2.00 12.45 -7.22
N PHE A 138 0.88 12.95 -6.70
CA PHE A 138 -0.45 12.62 -7.19
C PHE A 138 -1.01 13.72 -8.10
N PRO A 139 -1.78 13.38 -9.15
CA PRO A 139 -2.61 14.35 -9.86
C PRO A 139 -3.50 15.13 -8.88
N ASN A 140 -3.64 16.44 -9.09
CA ASN A 140 -4.38 17.34 -8.18
C ASN A 140 -5.78 16.81 -7.79
N LYS A 141 -6.50 16.20 -8.74
CA LYS A 141 -7.83 15.58 -8.52
C LYS A 141 -7.85 14.46 -7.48
N TYR A 142 -6.72 13.78 -7.26
CA TYR A 142 -6.55 12.69 -6.30
C TYR A 142 -5.85 13.17 -5.03
N ALA A 143 -4.83 14.03 -5.17
CA ALA A 143 -4.09 14.60 -4.04
C ALA A 143 -5.03 15.23 -3.00
N GLU A 144 -5.97 16.08 -3.44
CA GLU A 144 -6.91 16.74 -2.52
C GLU A 144 -7.93 15.76 -1.92
N LYS A 145 -8.27 14.66 -2.60
CA LYS A 145 -9.12 13.62 -1.99
C LYS A 145 -8.38 12.84 -0.91
N ILE A 146 -7.12 12.53 -1.15
CA ILE A 146 -6.24 11.81 -0.22
C ILE A 146 -5.97 12.66 1.03
N LEU A 147 -5.66 13.95 0.87
CA LEU A 147 -5.35 14.83 2.00
C LEU A 147 -6.56 15.16 2.87
N ASN A 148 -7.76 15.09 2.28
CA ASN A 148 -9.03 15.27 2.98
C ASN A 148 -9.71 13.93 3.28
N GLU A 149 -9.00 12.81 3.17
CA GLU A 149 -9.57 11.49 3.40
C GLU A 149 -9.99 11.33 4.86
N SER A 150 -11.18 10.77 5.08
CA SER A 150 -11.73 10.64 6.42
C SER A 150 -11.22 9.37 7.11
N ILE A 151 -11.27 9.38 8.44
CA ILE A 151 -11.03 8.19 9.29
C ILE A 151 -11.94 7.03 8.87
N GLU A 152 -13.14 7.30 8.35
CA GLU A 152 -14.09 6.28 7.88
C GLU A 152 -13.53 5.42 6.74
N THR A 153 -12.72 5.99 5.85
CA THR A 153 -12.06 5.22 4.78
C THR A 153 -11.08 4.21 5.37
N ALA A 154 -10.23 4.64 6.31
CA ALA A 154 -9.31 3.74 7.00
C ALA A 154 -10.09 2.65 7.76
N ASP A 155 -11.14 3.01 8.49
CA ASP A 155 -11.99 2.06 9.21
C ASP A 155 -12.62 1.01 8.29
N LYS A 156 -13.03 1.41 7.08
CA LYS A 156 -13.56 0.49 6.08
C LYS A 156 -12.50 -0.51 5.60
N LEU A 157 -11.27 -0.06 5.37
CA LEU A 157 -10.16 -0.91 4.95
C LEU A 157 -9.73 -1.86 6.10
N TYR A 158 -9.67 -1.38 7.34
CA TYR A 158 -9.45 -2.24 8.52
C TYR A 158 -10.55 -3.31 8.68
N ARG A 159 -11.81 -2.98 8.43
CA ARG A 159 -12.89 -3.98 8.40
C ARG A 159 -12.67 -5.04 7.32
N GLN A 160 -12.13 -4.68 6.16
CA GLN A 160 -11.80 -5.64 5.11
C GLN A 160 -10.66 -6.56 5.55
N GLN A 161 -9.61 -6.04 6.19
CA GLN A 161 -8.55 -6.87 6.79
C GLN A 161 -9.11 -7.83 7.84
N ASN A 162 -9.97 -7.34 8.74
CA ASN A 162 -10.61 -8.17 9.76
C ASN A 162 -11.36 -9.36 9.15
N GLU A 163 -12.15 -9.14 8.10
CA GLU A 163 -12.85 -10.22 7.42
C GLU A 163 -11.89 -11.19 6.73
N GLN A 164 -10.79 -10.70 6.14
CA GLN A 164 -9.78 -11.57 5.53
C GLN A 164 -9.05 -12.44 6.55
N ILE A 165 -8.63 -11.89 7.69
CA ILE A 165 -8.01 -12.68 8.78
C ILE A 165 -8.99 -13.68 9.37
N LYS A 166 -10.24 -13.26 9.62
CA LYS A 166 -11.29 -14.14 10.12
C LYS A 166 -11.58 -15.29 9.16
N ASN A 167 -11.57 -15.04 7.85
CA ASN A 167 -11.74 -16.09 6.85
C ASN A 167 -10.53 -17.02 6.77
N TYR A 168 -9.31 -16.51 7.02
CA TYR A 168 -8.07 -17.29 6.93
C TYR A 168 -7.85 -18.20 8.15
N TRP A 169 -7.96 -17.64 9.37
CA TRP A 169 -7.62 -18.36 10.60
C TRP A 169 -8.81 -18.74 11.48
N HIS A 170 -10.02 -18.31 11.10
CA HIS A 170 -11.26 -18.53 11.85
C HIS A 170 -11.24 -17.97 13.28
N VAL A 171 -10.53 -16.85 13.46
CA VAL A 171 -10.39 -16.13 14.74
C VAL A 171 -10.58 -14.63 14.54
N PRO A 172 -11.05 -13.88 15.55
CA PRO A 172 -11.08 -12.41 15.50
C PRO A 172 -9.67 -11.82 15.62
N ILE A 173 -9.52 -10.58 15.15
CA ILE A 173 -8.34 -9.75 15.48
C ILE A 173 -8.54 -9.15 16.88
N SER A 174 -7.56 -9.35 17.75
CA SER A 174 -7.55 -8.75 19.10
C SER A 174 -7.15 -7.29 19.06
N LYS A 175 -7.68 -6.50 19.99
CA LYS A 175 -7.22 -5.12 20.27
C LYS A 175 -6.02 -5.08 21.23
N GLU A 176 -5.67 -6.24 21.78
CA GLU A 176 -4.54 -6.37 22.69
C GLU A 176 -3.26 -6.54 21.90
N HIS A 177 -2.13 -6.20 22.51
CA HIS A 177 -0.83 -6.29 21.86
C HIS A 177 -0.19 -7.64 22.13
N PHE A 178 0.30 -8.26 21.07
CA PHE A 178 1.17 -9.42 21.15
C PHE A 178 2.62 -8.95 21.26
N ALA A 179 3.33 -9.43 22.26
CA ALA A 179 4.78 -9.26 22.39
C ALA A 179 5.41 -10.65 22.51
N LEU A 180 6.46 -10.88 21.74
CA LEU A 180 7.24 -12.11 21.76
C LEU A 180 8.69 -11.76 22.11
N ASP A 181 9.30 -12.54 22.98
CA ASP A 181 10.73 -12.48 23.22
C ASP A 181 11.42 -13.43 22.22
N GLY A 182 12.22 -12.87 21.30
CA GLY A 182 12.82 -13.64 20.19
C GLY A 182 13.90 -14.65 20.61
N ASP A 183 14.42 -14.54 21.84
CA ASP A 183 15.45 -15.43 22.36
C ASP A 183 14.84 -16.61 23.12
N SER A 184 13.93 -16.30 24.04
CA SER A 184 13.25 -17.29 24.87
C SER A 184 12.05 -17.91 24.17
N GLY A 185 11.29 -17.16 23.38
CA GLY A 185 9.97 -17.56 22.90
C GLY A 185 8.83 -17.23 23.88
N GLU A 186 9.09 -16.47 24.95
CA GLU A 186 8.04 -15.98 25.86
C GLU A 186 7.07 -15.07 25.10
N VAL A 187 5.77 -15.32 25.27
CA VAL A 187 4.70 -14.50 24.71
C VAL A 187 3.97 -13.78 25.84
N LEU A 188 3.76 -12.48 25.66
CA LEU A 188 2.92 -11.66 26.52
C LEU A 188 1.78 -11.05 25.69
N ILE A 189 0.55 -11.18 26.18
CA ILE A 189 -0.57 -10.41 25.67
C ILE A 189 -0.82 -9.23 26.60
N VAL A 190 -0.73 -8.03 26.04
CA VAL A 190 -0.76 -6.77 26.80
C VAL A 190 -1.97 -5.95 26.40
N ARG A 191 -2.85 -5.68 27.37
CA ARG A 191 -3.94 -4.73 27.22
C ARG A 191 -3.46 -3.33 27.60
N THR A 192 -3.68 -2.37 26.71
CA THR A 192 -3.48 -0.94 27.01
C THR A 192 -4.83 -0.30 27.30
N THR A 193 -4.93 0.43 28.41
CA THR A 193 -6.09 1.26 28.74
C THR A 193 -5.62 2.70 28.86
N GLU A 194 -6.25 3.59 28.11
CA GLU A 194 -6.03 5.03 28.20
C GLU A 194 -7.26 5.73 28.79
N GLY A 195 -7.04 6.88 29.41
CA GLY A 195 -8.12 7.66 29.98
C GLY A 195 -7.62 8.92 30.68
N TYR A 196 -8.55 9.59 31.35
CA TYR A 196 -8.27 10.74 32.20
C TYR A 196 -8.64 10.38 33.63
N ASP A 197 -7.78 10.72 34.57
CA ASP A 197 -8.07 10.51 35.99
C ASP A 197 -9.08 11.54 36.51
N LYS A 198 -9.40 11.49 37.80
CA LYS A 198 -10.36 12.42 38.43
C LYS A 198 -9.88 13.89 38.43
N LYS A 199 -8.59 14.14 38.16
CA LYS A 199 -7.98 15.47 38.06
C LYS A 199 -7.89 15.96 36.62
N GLY A 200 -8.28 15.13 35.63
CA GLY A 200 -8.14 15.44 34.22
C GLY A 200 -6.73 15.18 33.67
N GLU A 201 -5.89 14.44 34.39
CA GLU A 201 -4.58 14.03 33.89
C GLU A 201 -4.71 12.78 33.01
N TYR A 202 -4.14 12.84 31.80
CA TYR A 202 -4.12 11.69 30.90
C TYR A 202 -3.21 10.59 31.46
N TYR A 203 -3.69 9.35 31.47
CA TYR A 203 -2.92 8.18 31.88
C TYR A 203 -2.98 7.08 30.83
N TYR A 204 -1.94 6.25 30.83
CA TYR A 204 -1.91 4.97 30.13
C TYR A 204 -1.56 3.86 31.12
N LYS A 205 -2.31 2.76 31.11
CA LYS A 205 -2.05 1.57 31.92
C LYS A 205 -1.85 0.37 31.01
N LYS A 206 -0.78 -0.39 31.25
CA LYS A 206 -0.52 -1.68 30.60
C LYS A 206 -0.80 -2.81 31.60
N GLU A 207 -1.53 -3.81 31.16
CA GLU A 207 -1.85 -5.00 31.94
C GLU A 207 -1.51 -6.25 31.12
N ILE A 208 -0.74 -7.16 31.69
CA ILE A 208 -0.50 -8.47 31.08
C ILE A 208 -1.74 -9.32 31.36
N VAL A 209 -2.49 -9.63 30.30
CA VAL A 209 -3.75 -10.37 30.40
C VAL A 209 -3.58 -11.85 30.10
N ASP A 210 -2.48 -12.21 29.42
CA ASP A 210 -2.11 -13.59 29.16
C ASP A 210 -0.60 -13.73 28.99
N ARG A 211 -0.09 -14.93 29.28
CA ARG A 211 1.31 -15.30 29.09
C ARG A 211 1.41 -16.71 28.52
N GLY A 212 2.46 -16.95 27.74
CA GLY A 212 2.80 -18.29 27.35
C GLY A 212 4.13 -18.36 26.63
N PHE A 213 4.27 -19.37 25.77
CA PHE A 213 5.53 -19.70 25.16
C PHE A 213 5.30 -20.29 23.77
N LEU A 214 6.11 -19.88 22.80
CA LEU A 214 6.19 -20.48 21.47
C LEU A 214 7.55 -21.15 21.29
N LYS A 215 7.55 -22.30 20.60
CA LYS A 215 8.78 -22.96 20.16
C LYS A 215 9.10 -22.49 18.75
N LYS A 216 10.38 -22.42 18.43
CA LYS A 216 10.81 -22.19 17.05
C LYS A 216 10.28 -23.31 16.14
N LEU A 217 9.87 -22.95 14.94
CA LEU A 217 9.37 -23.83 13.88
C LEU A 217 10.48 -24.75 13.34
#